data_AF-A0A7W8YYG3-F1
#
_entry.id   AF-A0A7W8YYG3-F1
#
_cell.length_a   1.000
_cell.length_b   1.000
_cell.length_c   1.000
_cell.angle_alpha   90.00
_cell.angle_beta   90.00
_cell.angle_gamma   90.00
#
_symmetry.space_group_name_H-M   'P 1'
#
loop_
_entity.id
_entity.type
_entity.pdbx_description
1 polymer ?
#
loop_
_entity_poly.entity_id
_entity_poly.type
_entity_poly.pdbx_seq_one_letter_code
_entity_poly.pdbx_strand_id
1 'polypeptide(L)'
;MKNYIRTLNYQPHKLPKEYITNPNRGLNTFFSLHPITEVRQKLHLLLRAWLRQVNVYAEPSDISSMLLFQEQLIEFMEVSYVKGVKDGYLPKPVNHPKN
;
A
#
# COMPACT_ATOMS: atom_id res chain seq x y z
N MET A 1 -12.72 14.06 16.44
CA MET A 1 -12.79 13.56 15.05
C MET A 1 -12.84 14.62 13.94
N LYS A 2 -13.17 15.90 14.23
CA LYS A 2 -13.34 16.96 13.20
C LYS A 2 -12.08 17.72 12.76
N ASN A 3 -10.90 17.48 13.35
CA ASN A 3 -9.72 18.35 13.14
C ASN A 3 -8.62 17.82 12.19
N TYR A 4 -8.61 16.54 11.82
CA TYR A 4 -7.52 15.98 10.98
C TYR A 4 -7.79 16.14 9.48
N ILE A 5 -9.07 16.25 9.10
CA ILE A 5 -9.52 16.34 7.69
C ILE A 5 -9.18 17.71 7.07
N ARG A 6 -8.96 18.74 7.89
CA ARG A 6 -8.77 20.12 7.42
C ARG A 6 -7.31 20.51 7.16
N THR A 7 -6.36 19.79 7.76
CA THR A 7 -4.91 20.07 7.63
C THR A 7 -4.30 19.43 6.40
N LEU A 8 -4.95 18.40 5.85
CA LEU A 8 -4.55 17.78 4.59
C LEU A 8 -5.35 18.46 3.48
N ASN A 9 -4.74 19.42 2.78
CA ASN A 9 -5.22 19.98 1.51
C ASN A 9 -5.12 18.94 0.38
N TYR A 10 -5.43 17.68 0.71
CA TYR A 10 -5.38 16.49 -0.10
C TYR A 10 -6.81 16.33 -0.59
N GLN A 11 -7.07 16.51 -1.89
CA GLN A 11 -8.30 15.94 -2.44
C GLN A 11 -8.15 14.43 -2.26
N PRO A 12 -8.85 13.78 -1.31
CA PRO A 12 -8.77 12.34 -1.22
C PRO A 12 -9.33 11.82 -2.54
N HIS A 13 -8.69 10.80 -3.11
CA HIS A 13 -9.42 9.91 -3.99
C HIS A 13 -10.75 9.61 -3.31
N LYS A 14 -11.90 9.88 -3.96
CA LYS A 14 -13.21 9.79 -3.31
C LYS A 14 -13.40 8.37 -2.80
N LEU A 15 -13.18 8.16 -1.51
CA LEU A 15 -13.39 6.89 -0.85
C LEU A 15 -14.89 6.56 -0.96
N PRO A 16 -15.27 5.37 -1.46
CA PRO A 16 -16.64 4.91 -1.39
C PRO A 16 -17.18 5.05 0.03
N LYS A 17 -18.41 5.56 0.18
CA LYS A 17 -19.06 5.73 1.50
C LYS A 17 -19.03 4.43 2.31
N GLU A 18 -19.16 3.29 1.62
CA GLU A 18 -19.10 1.94 2.19
C GLU A 18 -17.76 1.64 2.88
N TYR A 19 -16.64 2.17 2.39
CA TYR A 19 -15.32 1.98 3.00
C TYR A 19 -15.07 2.95 4.15
N ILE A 20 -15.75 4.10 4.17
CA ILE A 20 -15.73 5.02 5.32
C ILE A 20 -16.50 4.40 6.49
N THR A 21 -17.68 3.82 6.23
CA THR A 21 -18.50 3.16 7.25
C THR A 21 -17.92 1.83 7.70
N ASN A 22 -17.26 1.09 6.80
CA ASN A 22 -16.61 -0.18 7.11
C ASN A 22 -15.22 -0.28 6.45
N PRO A 23 -14.16 0.26 7.09
CA PRO A 23 -12.79 0.23 6.57
C PRO A 23 -12.26 -1.19 6.32
N ASN A 24 -12.69 -2.15 7.15
CA ASN A 24 -12.29 -3.56 7.00
C ASN A 24 -12.75 -4.13 5.65
N ARG A 25 -13.91 -3.69 5.14
CA ARG A 25 -14.38 -4.10 3.81
C ARG A 25 -13.47 -3.61 2.69
N GLY A 26 -12.93 -2.39 2.81
CA GLY A 26 -11.96 -1.86 1.86
C GLY A 26 -10.65 -2.64 1.87
N LEU A 27 -10.10 -2.90 3.06
CA LEU A 27 -8.89 -3.71 3.23
C LEU A 27 -9.08 -5.14 2.71
N ASN A 28 -10.20 -5.78 3.04
CA ASN A 28 -10.54 -7.12 2.56
C ASN A 28 -10.65 -7.15 1.04
N THR A 29 -11.37 -6.18 0.45
CA THR A 29 -11.50 -6.07 -1.01
C THR A 29 -10.12 -5.96 -1.66
N PHE A 30 -9.25 -5.07 -1.15
CA PHE A 30 -7.90 -4.93 -1.69
C PHE A 30 -7.10 -6.25 -1.64
N PHE A 31 -6.99 -6.89 -0.47
CA PHE A 31 -6.19 -8.11 -0.31
C PHE A 31 -6.82 -9.35 -0.96
N SER A 32 -8.12 -9.34 -1.23
CA SER A 32 -8.79 -10.38 -2.02
C SER A 32 -8.41 -10.34 -3.51
N LEU A 33 -8.17 -9.13 -4.04
CA LEU A 33 -7.79 -8.90 -5.43
C LEU A 33 -6.27 -8.90 -5.64
N HIS A 34 -5.51 -8.65 -4.57
CA HIS A 34 -4.07 -8.48 -4.62
C HIS A 34 -3.42 -9.26 -3.47
N PRO A 35 -3.07 -10.54 -3.69
CA PRO A 35 -2.28 -11.31 -2.73
C PRO A 35 -1.02 -10.55 -2.31
N ILE A 36 -0.68 -10.57 -1.01
CA ILE A 36 0.41 -9.74 -0.47
C ILE A 36 1.75 -9.97 -1.17
N THR A 37 2.01 -11.21 -1.59
CA THR A 37 3.20 -11.60 -2.36
C THR A 37 3.25 -10.93 -3.75
N GLU A 38 2.10 -10.76 -4.41
CA GLU A 38 2.00 -10.05 -5.68
C GLU A 38 2.09 -8.52 -5.51
N VAL A 39 1.54 -7.98 -4.42
CA VAL A 39 1.58 -6.54 -4.14
C VAL A 39 3.01 -6.05 -4.08
N ARG A 40 3.89 -6.77 -3.37
CA ARG A 40 5.32 -6.44 -3.28
C ARG A 40 5.97 -6.38 -4.67
N GLN A 41 5.71 -7.38 -5.50
CA GLN A 41 6.26 -7.42 -6.87
C GLN A 41 5.74 -6.27 -7.73
N LYS A 42 4.43 -5.97 -7.66
CA LYS A 42 3.80 -4.86 -8.39
C LYS A 42 4.38 -3.51 -7.96
N LEU A 43 4.63 -3.29 -6.68
CA LEU A 43 5.29 -2.08 -6.18
C LEU A 43 6.72 -1.93 -6.72
N HIS A 44 7.54 -2.99 -6.68
CA HIS A 44 8.88 -2.95 -7.28
C HIS A 44 8.85 -2.65 -8.79
N LEU A 45 7.89 -3.22 -9.52
CA LEU A 45 7.72 -2.91 -10.95
C LEU A 45 7.34 -1.44 -11.18
N LEU A 46 6.48 -0.86 -10.35
CA LEU A 46 6.11 0.55 -10.42
C LEU A 46 7.33 1.46 -10.20
N LEU A 47 8.17 1.18 -9.20
CA LEU A 47 9.39 1.97 -8.99
C LEU A 47 10.36 1.83 -10.17
N ARG A 48 10.54 0.62 -10.70
CA ARG A 48 11.40 0.41 -11.89
C ARG A 48 10.88 1.18 -13.10
N ALA A 49 9.56 1.19 -13.32
CA ALA A 49 8.94 1.95 -14.40
C ALA A 49 9.15 3.45 -14.20
N TRP A 50 8.96 3.94 -12.98
CA TRP A 50 9.22 5.33 -12.62
C TRP A 50 10.68 5.72 -12.86
N LEU A 51 11.64 4.96 -12.33
CA LEU A 51 13.08 5.22 -12.51
C LEU A 51 13.46 5.28 -14.00
N ARG A 52 12.91 4.38 -14.83
CA ARG A 52 13.15 4.41 -16.29
C ARG A 52 12.65 5.69 -16.95
N GLN A 53 11.54 6.26 -16.47
CA GLN A 53 10.98 7.51 -17.02
C GLN A 53 11.74 8.75 -16.55
N VAL A 54 12.21 8.77 -15.29
CA VAL A 54 12.85 9.95 -14.71
C VAL A 54 14.37 9.95 -14.79
N ASN A 55 15.00 8.88 -15.28
CA ASN A 55 16.44 8.63 -15.19
C ASN A 55 17.35 9.77 -15.69
N VAL A 56 16.85 10.67 -16.54
CA VAL A 56 17.64 11.78 -17.11
C VAL A 56 17.50 13.08 -16.30
N TYR A 57 16.50 13.16 -15.40
CA TYR A 57 16.11 14.41 -14.72
C TYR A 57 16.02 14.30 -13.20
N ALA A 58 16.15 13.10 -12.63
CA ALA A 58 16.05 12.89 -11.20
C ALA A 58 17.40 13.10 -10.51
N GLU A 59 17.41 13.90 -9.43
CA GLU A 59 18.59 14.04 -8.58
C GLU A 59 18.82 12.76 -7.77
N PRO A 60 20.07 12.42 -7.39
CA PRO A 60 20.36 11.26 -6.54
C PRO A 60 19.55 11.23 -5.23
N SER A 61 19.23 12.40 -4.67
CA SER A 61 18.35 12.54 -3.50
C SER A 61 16.93 12.07 -3.78
N ASP A 62 16.37 12.39 -4.96
CA ASP A 62 15.00 12.03 -5.33
C ASP A 62 14.88 10.52 -5.52
N ILE A 63 15.89 9.91 -6.14
CA ILE A 63 15.98 8.45 -6.30
C ILE A 63 16.02 7.77 -4.92
N SER A 64 16.86 8.29 -4.01
CA SER A 64 17.00 7.74 -2.65
C SER A 64 15.70 7.90 -1.84
N SER A 65 15.03 9.04 -1.95
CA SER A 65 13.73 9.27 -1.31
C SER A 65 12.64 8.35 -1.84
N MET A 66 12.60 8.08 -3.15
CA MET A 66 11.61 7.17 -3.73
C MET A 66 11.87 5.70 -3.38
N LEU A 67 13.13 5.28 -3.29
CA LEU A 67 13.50 3.96 -2.77
C LEU A 67 13.02 3.79 -1.34
N LEU A 68 13.30 4.77 -0.46
CA LEU A 68 12.84 4.74 0.93
C LEU A 68 11.30 4.70 1.03
N PHE A 69 10.62 5.53 0.24
CA PHE A 69 9.16 5.53 0.19
C PHE A 69 8.59 4.18 -0.22
N GLN A 70 9.19 3.51 -1.21
CA GLN A 70 8.77 2.16 -1.62
C GLN A 70 8.86 1.16 -0.48
N GLU A 71 9.98 1.11 0.25
CA GLU A 71 10.17 0.18 1.36
C GLU A 71 9.14 0.46 2.47
N GLN A 72 8.96 1.71 2.86
CA GLN A 72 7.97 2.10 3.87
C GLN A 72 6.53 1.77 3.45
N LEU A 73 6.22 1.87 2.16
CA LEU A 73 4.91 1.48 1.63
C LEU A 73 4.71 -0.03 1.69
N ILE A 74 5.73 -0.84 1.35
CA ILE A 74 5.69 -2.30 1.49
C ILE A 74 5.46 -2.67 2.96
N GLU A 75 6.22 -2.07 3.88
CA GLU A 75 6.05 -2.29 5.33
C GLU A 75 4.62 -1.95 5.79
N PHE A 76 4.09 -0.79 5.40
CA PHE A 76 2.73 -0.38 5.74
C PHE A 76 1.68 -1.38 5.24
N MET A 77 1.83 -1.87 4.01
CA MET A 77 0.93 -2.86 3.42
C MET A 77 0.98 -4.18 4.19
N GLU A 78 2.18 -4.66 4.55
CA GLU A 78 2.36 -5.90 5.30
C GLU A 78 1.82 -5.81 6.73
N VAL A 79 2.09 -4.70 7.43
CA VAL A 79 1.53 -4.45 8.77
C VAL A 79 0.01 -4.40 8.74
N SER A 80 -0.57 -3.75 7.72
CA SER A 80 -2.02 -3.69 7.52
C SER A 80 -2.63 -5.08 7.32
N TYR A 81 -1.96 -5.92 6.53
CA TYR A 81 -2.38 -7.31 6.32
C TYR A 81 -2.30 -8.13 7.61
N VAL A 82 -1.17 -8.10 8.32
CA VAL A 82 -0.98 -8.83 9.59
C VAL A 82 -2.01 -8.41 10.63
N LYS A 83 -2.27 -7.10 10.75
CA LYS A 83 -3.32 -6.58 11.62
C LYS A 83 -4.69 -7.15 11.26
N GLY A 84 -5.05 -7.13 9.98
CA GLY A 84 -6.36 -7.62 9.56
C GLY A 84 -6.56 -9.13 9.72
N VAL A 85 -5.48 -9.90 9.58
CA VAL A 85 -5.49 -11.33 9.91
C VAL A 85 -5.66 -11.53 11.42
N LYS A 86 -4.94 -10.77 12.25
CA LYS A 86 -5.04 -10.85 13.72
C LYS A 86 -6.44 -10.50 14.23
N ASP A 87 -7.07 -9.49 13.62
CA ASP A 87 -8.41 -9.02 13.97
C ASP A 87 -9.53 -9.88 13.33
N GLY A 88 -9.19 -10.86 12.49
CA GLY A 88 -10.10 -11.86 11.96
C GLY A 88 -10.92 -11.46 10.73
N TYR A 89 -10.60 -10.34 10.06
CA TYR A 89 -11.33 -9.88 8.88
C TYR A 89 -10.60 -10.08 7.55
N LEU A 90 -9.36 -10.59 7.57
CA LEU A 90 -8.60 -11.02 6.40
C LEU A 90 -8.27 -12.53 6.47
N PRO A 91 -8.16 -13.22 5.32
CA PRO A 91 -7.73 -14.61 5.30
C PRO A 91 -6.28 -14.73 5.77
N LYS A 92 -5.98 -15.78 6.55
CA LYS A 92 -4.60 -16.13 6.90
C LYS A 92 -3.81 -16.43 5.63
N PRO A 93 -2.51 -16.08 5.57
CA PRO A 93 -1.70 -16.44 4.43
C PRO A 93 -1.67 -17.97 4.32
N VAL A 94 -2.02 -18.49 3.15
CA VAL A 94 -1.75 -19.89 2.83
C VAL A 94 -0.24 -19.99 2.75
N ASN A 95 0.38 -20.63 3.75
CA ASN A 95 1.81 -20.90 3.69
C ASN A 95 2.07 -21.71 2.40
N HIS A 96 2.62 -21.08 1.37
CA HIS A 96 3.35 -21.86 0.37
C HIS A 96 4.55 -22.46 1.10
N PRO A 97 4.74 -23.79 1.05
CA PRO A 97 5.88 -24.43 1.68
C PRO A 97 7.15 -23.77 1.14
N LYS A 98 8.04 -23.41 2.06
CA LYS A 98 9.37 -22.91 1.75
C LYS A 98 10.10 -24.03 1.00
N ASN A 99 10.40 -23.79 -0.28
CA ASN A 99 11.50 -24.50 -0.95
C ASN A 99 12.81 -23.83 -0.55
#